data_AF-A0A443RVZ4-F1
#
_entry.id   AF-A0A443RVZ4-F1
#
_cell.length_a   1.000
_cell.length_b   1.000
_cell.length_c   1.000
_cell.angle_alpha   90.00
_cell.angle_beta   90.00
_cell.angle_gamma   90.00
#
_symmetry.space_group_name_H-M   'P 1'
#
loop_
_entity.id
_entity.type
_entity.pdbx_description
1 polymer ?
#
loop_
_entity_poly.entity_id
_entity_poly.type
_entity_poly.pdbx_seq_one_letter_code
_entity_poly.pdbx_strand_id
1 'polypeptide(L)' 'MIEKKLESLIEKDIIYKIGGTSIVTVSKETGEVRLCADFKKTFNQQAEFIQHQFPSFNEVLYKLQDAIVFSKSEVKQA' A
#
# COMPACT_ATOMS: atom_id res chain seq x y z
N MET A 1 -17.23 -9.64 -9.40
CA MET A 1 -16.76 -9.04 -8.10
C MET A 1 -15.50 -8.21 -8.31
N ILE A 2 -14.59 -8.67 -9.16
CA ILE A 2 -13.37 -7.96 -9.56
C ILE A 2 -13.73 -6.73 -10.40
N GLU A 3 -14.67 -6.88 -11.33
CA GLU A 3 -15.16 -5.84 -12.24
C GLU A 3 -15.72 -4.66 -11.45
N LYS A 4 -16.62 -4.93 -10.50
CA LYS A 4 -17.17 -3.92 -9.59
C LYS A 4 -16.09 -3.19 -8.78
N LYS A 5 -15.01 -3.89 -8.42
CA LYS A 5 -13.89 -3.27 -7.70
C LYS A 5 -13.07 -2.37 -8.62
N LEU A 6 -12.82 -2.80 -9.87
CA LEU A 6 -12.14 -2.00 -10.89
C LEU A 6 -12.95 -0.75 -11.25
N GLU A 7 -14.25 -0.89 -11.49
CA GLU A 7 -15.18 0.23 -11.74
C GLU A 7 -15.15 1.24 -10.60
N SER A 8 -15.24 0.79 -9.35
CA SER A 8 -15.16 1.67 -8.19
C SER A 8 -13.82 2.42 -8.06
N LEU A 9 -12.70 1.83 -8.53
CA LEU A 9 -11.41 2.49 -8.54
C LEU A 9 -11.28 3.51 -9.68
N ILE A 10 -11.89 3.23 -10.84
CA ILE A 10 -11.98 4.15 -11.97
C ILE A 10 -12.85 5.36 -11.61
N GLU A 11 -14.02 5.14 -11.02
CA GLU A 11 -14.92 6.21 -10.56
C GLU A 11 -14.27 7.13 -9.51
N LYS A 12 -13.37 6.59 -8.70
CA LYS A 12 -12.59 7.34 -7.70
C LYS A 12 -11.34 8.00 -8.28
N ASP A 13 -11.11 7.88 -9.58
CA ASP A 13 -9.94 8.39 -10.29
C ASP A 13 -8.59 7.87 -9.72
N ILE A 14 -8.60 6.64 -9.21
CA ILE A 14 -7.39 5.99 -8.64
C ILE A 14 -6.62 5.26 -9.73
N ILE A 15 -7.33 4.69 -10.72
CA ILE A 15 -6.73 3.97 -11.85
C ILE A 15 -7.47 4.31 -13.14
N TYR A 16 -6.78 4.14 -14.26
CA TYR A 16 -7.33 4.29 -15.61
C TYR A 16 -6.95 3.09 -16.47
N LYS A 17 -7.74 2.82 -17.51
CA LYS A 17 -7.56 1.65 -18.37
C LYS A 17 -6.45 1.89 -19.39
N ILE A 18 -5.32 1.20 -19.23
CA ILE A 18 -4.20 1.15 -20.19
C ILE A 18 -3.74 -0.30 -20.41
N GLY A 19 -2.99 -0.54 -21.49
CA GLY A 19 -2.38 -1.84 -21.79
C GLY A 19 -1.60 -2.41 -20.59
N GLY A 20 -1.76 -3.72 -20.34
CA GLY A 20 -1.85 -4.26 -18.98
C GLY A 20 -0.60 -4.89 -18.36
N THR A 21 -0.51 -4.75 -17.04
CA THR A 21 0.29 -5.61 -16.14
C THR A 21 -0.60 -6.69 -15.54
N SER A 22 -0.05 -7.87 -15.23
CA SER A 22 -0.80 -8.95 -14.59
C SER A 22 -1.31 -8.54 -13.21
N ILE A 23 -2.62 -8.73 -12.97
CA ILE A 23 -3.25 -8.52 -11.67
C ILE A 23 -3.47 -9.87 -11.00
N VAL A 24 -3.02 -9.98 -9.76
CA VAL A 24 -3.29 -11.10 -8.86
C VAL A 24 -4.44 -10.72 -7.93
N THR A 25 -5.43 -11.60 -7.79
CA THR A 25 -6.58 -11.38 -6.89
C THR A 25 -6.46 -12.23 -5.64
N VAL A 26 -6.70 -11.63 -4.49
CA VAL A 26 -6.71 -12.33 -3.19
C VAL A 26 -8.05 -12.09 -2.51
N SER A 27 -8.75 -13.18 -2.19
CA SER A 27 -10.01 -13.11 -1.43
C SER A 27 -9.72 -12.83 0.04
N LYS A 28 -10.44 -11.89 0.63
CA LYS A 28 -10.47 -11.70 2.09
C LYS A 28 -11.47 -12.67 2.71
N GLU A 29 -11.28 -12.93 4.00
CA GLU A 29 -12.24 -13.66 4.84
C GLU A 29 -13.64 -13.01 4.85
N THR A 30 -13.70 -11.69 4.64
CA THR A 30 -14.95 -10.92 4.54
C THR A 30 -15.69 -11.10 3.20
N GLY A 31 -15.14 -11.85 2.25
CA GLY A 31 -15.69 -11.99 0.89
C GLY A 31 -15.33 -10.85 -0.06
N GLU A 32 -14.64 -9.81 0.40
CA GLU A 32 -14.08 -8.76 -0.46
C GLU A 32 -12.85 -9.26 -1.23
N VAL A 33 -12.59 -8.70 -2.42
CA VAL A 33 -11.39 -9.02 -3.21
C VAL A 33 -10.36 -7.89 -3.09
N ARG A 34 -9.10 -8.26 -2.79
CA ARG A 34 -7.92 -7.40 -2.95
C ARG A 34 -7.34 -7.59 -4.35
N LEU A 35 -7.08 -6.48 -5.03
CA LEU A 35 -6.37 -6.45 -6.30
C LEU A 35 -4.91 -6.11 -6.03
N CYS A 36 -4.00 -6.97 -6.44
CA CYS A 36 -2.56 -6.81 -6.29
C CYS A 36 -1.91 -6.81 -7.67
N ALA A 37 -1.30 -5.70 -8.09
CA ALA A 37 -0.52 -5.67 -9.32
C ALA A 37 0.81 -6.41 -9.10
N ASP A 38 1.19 -7.32 -10.00
CA ASP A 38 2.49 -7.99 -9.94
C ASP A 38 3.58 -7.08 -10.54
N PHE A 39 4.15 -6.24 -9.68
CA PHE A 39 5.28 -5.38 -10.04
C PHE A 39 6.64 -6.08 -9.90
N LYS A 40 6.71 -7.29 -9.33
CA LYS A 40 7.99 -7.95 -9.01
C LYS A 40 8.79 -8.28 -10.26
N LYS A 41 8.12 -8.77 -11.31
CA LYS A 41 8.76 -9.17 -12.58
C LYS A 41 8.83 -8.04 -13.61
N THR A 42 8.12 -6.94 -13.36
CA THR A 42 7.96 -5.85 -14.32
C THR A 42 8.60 -4.58 -13.76
N PHE A 43 7.81 -3.72 -13.12
CA PHE A 43 8.21 -2.40 -12.67
C PHE A 43 9.40 -2.42 -11.68
N ASN A 44 9.40 -3.30 -10.68
CA ASN A 44 10.42 -3.28 -9.63
C ASN A 44 11.83 -3.62 -10.13
N GLN A 45 11.98 -4.29 -11.29
CA GLN A 45 13.30 -4.58 -11.85
C GLN A 45 13.91 -3.38 -12.59
N GLN A 46 13.08 -2.43 -13.00
CA GLN A 46 13.46 -1.28 -13.82
C GLN A 46 13.42 0.03 -13.04
N ALA A 47 12.78 0.04 -11.87
CA ALA A 47 12.68 1.22 -11.02
C ALA A 47 14.00 1.54 -10.32
N GLU A 48 14.37 2.82 -10.31
CA GLU A 48 15.42 3.35 -9.45
C GLU A 48 14.84 3.61 -8.06
N PHE A 49 15.37 2.93 -7.05
CA PHE A 49 14.90 3.08 -5.67
C PHE A 49 15.71 4.13 -4.93
N ILE A 50 15.04 5.21 -4.52
CA ILE A 50 15.59 6.16 -3.55
C ILE A 50 15.23 5.65 -2.16
N GLN A 51 16.24 5.23 -1.41
CA GLN A 51 16.03 4.79 -0.04
C GLN A 51 15.90 6.02 0.88
N HIS A 52 14.66 6.38 1.20
CA HIS A 52 14.39 7.32 2.28
C HIS A 52 14.78 6.70 3.63
N GLN A 53 15.45 7.48 4.47
CA GLN A 53 15.87 7.04 5.79
C GLN A 53 14.65 6.97 6.71
N PHE A 54 14.25 5.75 7.08
CA PHE A 54 13.32 5.55 8.18
C PHE A 54 14.13 5.38 9.47
N PRO A 55 13.71 6.01 10.58
CA PRO A 55 14.36 5.78 11.85
C PRO A 55 14.20 4.32 12.25
N SER A 56 15.25 3.76 12.85
CA SER A 56 15.20 2.46 13.50
C SER A 56 14.24 2.51 14.68
N PHE A 57 13.75 1.33 15.09
CA PHE A 57 12.92 1.19 16.26
C PHE A 57 13.58 1.80 17.52
N ASN A 58 14.89 1.58 17.70
CA ASN A 58 15.63 2.09 18.86
C ASN A 58 15.73 3.62 18.85
N GLU A 59 15.90 4.25 17.69
CA GLU A 59 15.92 5.71 17.58
C GLU A 59 14.55 6.32 17.92
N VAL A 60 13.46 5.67 17.48
CA VAL A 60 12.10 6.11 17.85
C VAL A 60 11.89 5.92 19.35
N LEU A 61 12.28 4.77 19.91
CA LEU A 61 12.11 4.46 21.33
C LEU A 61 12.90 5.42 22.23
N TYR A 62 14.14 5.74 21.86
CA TYR A 62 14.97 6.70 22.58
C TYR A 62 14.29 8.08 22.67
N LYS A 63 13.67 8.54 21.58
CA LYS A 63 12.93 9.82 21.57
C LYS A 63 11.68 9.82 22.45
N LEU A 64 11.19 8.65 22.82
CA LEU A 64 9.97 8.47 23.62
C LEU A 64 10.25 8.25 25.11
N GLN A 65 11.52 8.13 25.53
CA GLN A 65 11.89 7.63 26.87
C GLN A 65 11.31 8.43 28.05
N ASP A 66 11.14 9.75 27.89
CA ASP A 66 10.65 10.65 28.94
C ASP A 66 9.18 11.06 28.72
N ALA A 67 8.50 10.47 27.73
CA ALA A 67 7.11 10.75 27.44
C ALA A 67 6.19 10.08 28.47
N ILE A 68 5.23 10.86 29.00
CA ILE A 68 4.31 10.43 30.06
C ILE A 68 2.95 10.03 29.48
N VAL A 69 2.61 10.55 28.29
CA VAL A 69 1.33 10.31 27.62
C VAL A 69 1.61 10.01 26.15
N PHE A 70 0.93 8.98 25.63
CA PHE A 70 1.06 8.53 24.25
C PHE A 70 -0.29 8.54 23.55
N SER A 71 -0.31 8.95 22.28
CA SER A 71 -1.46 8.81 21.40
C SER A 71 -1.02 8.20 20.08
N LYS A 72 -1.78 7.23 19.58
CA LYS A 72 -1.54 6.60 18.28
C LYS A 72 -2.63 7.04 17.31
N SER A 73 -2.21 7.56 16.15
CA SER A 73 -3.10 7.84 15.03
C SER A 73 -2.75 6.91 13.88
N GLU A 74 -3.76 6.26 13.31
CA GLU A 74 -3.60 5.39 12.15
C GLU A 74 -4.13 6.08 10.91
N VAL A 75 -3.28 6.23 9.90
CA VAL A 75 -3.68 6.72 8.59
C VAL A 75 -3.98 5.51 7.72
N LYS A 76 -5.26 5.29 7.39
CA LYS A 76 -5.71 4.11 6.61
C LYS A 76 -5.31 4.17 5.13
N GLN A 77 -5.06 5.37 4.62
CA GLN A 77 -4.65 5.66 3.25
C GLN A 77 -3.58 6.74 3.33
N ALA A 78 -2.32 6.33 3.26
CA ALA A 78 -1.14 7.18 3.30
C ALA A 78 -0.30 6.93 2.04
#